data_AF-A0A822A6P5-F1
#
_entry.id   AF-A0A822A6P5-F1
#
_cell.length_a   1.000
_cell.length_b   1.000
_cell.length_c   1.000
_cell.angle_alpha   90.00
_cell.angle_beta   90.00
_cell.angle_gamma   90.00
#
_symmetry.space_group_name_H-M   'P 1'
#
loop_
_entity.id
_entity.type
_entity.pdbx_description
1 polymer ?
#
loop_
_entity_poly.entity_id
_entity_poly.type
_entity_poly.pdbx_seq_one_letter_code
_entity_poly.pdbx_strand_id
1 'polypeptide(L)'
;MINWSFENMKMLVGSDLPIFGDEQHSAITLRLRHMNKSINALTCINRWLNDLMCNVLELAMCYHVDAIVQLYEIIKTEDILYPNATKE
;
A
#
# COMPACT_ATOMS: atom_id res chain seq x y z
N MET A 1 -8.40 -11.26 -9.11
CA MET A 1 -9.82 -11.31 -8.70
C MET A 1 -9.88 -12.04 -7.36
N ILE A 2 -10.44 -11.39 -6.34
CA ILE A 2 -10.29 -11.77 -4.93
C ILE A 2 -11.68 -11.97 -4.33
N ASN A 3 -11.86 -13.06 -3.61
CA ASN A 3 -13.12 -13.34 -2.92
C ASN A 3 -13.08 -12.66 -1.56
N TRP A 4 -13.82 -11.56 -1.43
CA TRP A 4 -13.87 -10.76 -0.21
C TRP A 4 -15.16 -11.02 0.54
N SER A 5 -15.07 -11.10 1.86
CA SER A 5 -16.22 -11.33 2.74
C SER A 5 -16.23 -10.28 3.84
N PHE A 6 -17.39 -9.65 4.04
CA PHE A 6 -17.60 -8.71 5.12
C PHE A 6 -19.00 -8.91 5.68
N GLU A 7 -19.04 -9.33 6.94
CA GLU A 7 -20.26 -9.77 7.59
C GLU A 7 -20.98 -10.83 6.74
N ASN A 8 -22.22 -10.56 6.34
CA ASN A 8 -23.04 -11.42 5.50
C ASN A 8 -22.91 -11.15 3.99
N MET A 9 -22.03 -10.25 3.57
CA MET A 9 -21.79 -9.92 2.17
C MET A 9 -20.58 -10.68 1.63
N LYS A 10 -20.76 -11.29 0.45
CA LYS A 10 -19.69 -11.91 -0.34
C LYS A 10 -19.55 -11.14 -1.64
N MET A 11 -18.33 -10.74 -1.95
CA MET A 11 -18.03 -9.88 -3.10
C MET A 11 -16.85 -10.45 -3.86
N LEU A 12 -16.89 -10.30 -5.17
CA LEU A 12 -15.78 -10.62 -6.06
C LEU A 12 -15.12 -9.30 -6.46
N VAL A 13 -13.92 -9.06 -5.94
CA VAL A 13 -13.22 -7.80 -6.14
C VAL A 13 -12.15 -7.96 -7.21
N GLY A 14 -12.24 -7.11 -8.24
CA GLY A 14 -11.17 -6.87 -9.20
C GLY A 14 -10.36 -5.65 -8.77
N SER A 15 -9.06 -5.66 -9.00
CA SER A 15 -8.17 -4.53 -8.74
C SER A 15 -7.15 -4.43 -9.88
N ASP A 16 -6.90 -3.21 -10.34
CA ASP A 16 -5.82 -2.90 -11.28
C ASP A 16 -4.49 -2.64 -10.55
N LEU A 17 -4.47 -2.83 -9.22
CA LEU A 17 -3.28 -2.66 -8.41
C LEU A 17 -2.27 -3.78 -8.74
N PRO A 18 -1.07 -3.45 -9.25
CA PRO A 18 -0.04 -4.45 -9.44
C PRO A 18 0.42 -4.97 -8.07
N ILE A 19 0.42 -6.30 -7.94
CA ILE A 19 0.94 -7.03 -6.79
C ILE A 19 2.18 -7.78 -7.27
N PHE A 20 3.27 -7.59 -6.53
CA PHE A 20 4.55 -8.23 -6.78
C PHE A 20 4.83 -9.25 -5.68
N GLY A 21 5.74 -10.18 -5.92
CA GLY A 21 6.22 -11.08 -4.88
C GLY A 21 7.52 -11.77 -5.27
N ASP A 22 8.30 -12.11 -4.27
CA ASP A 22 9.55 -12.86 -4.36
C ASP A 22 9.71 -13.82 -3.15
N GLU A 23 10.91 -14.37 -2.95
CA GLU A 23 11.18 -15.29 -1.83
C GLU A 23 11.06 -14.63 -0.44
N GLN A 24 11.23 -13.31 -0.34
CA GLN A 24 11.20 -12.55 0.91
C GLN A 24 9.82 -11.91 1.17
N HIS A 25 9.12 -11.53 0.09
CA HIS A 25 7.85 -10.79 0.12
C HIS A 25 6.80 -11.55 -0.67
N SER A 26 5.89 -12.24 0.01
CA SER A 26 4.88 -13.08 -0.66
C SER A 26 3.86 -12.29 -1.50
N ALA A 27 3.53 -11.08 -1.05
CA ALA A 27 2.68 -10.14 -1.78
C ALA A 27 2.97 -8.71 -1.30
N ILE A 28 3.42 -7.86 -2.21
CA ILE A 28 3.73 -6.45 -1.95
C ILE A 28 3.20 -5.54 -3.04
N THR A 29 2.67 -4.38 -2.65
CA THR A 29 2.25 -3.34 -3.61
C THR A 29 3.28 -2.22 -3.63
N LEU A 30 3.43 -1.56 -4.78
CA LEU A 30 4.40 -0.47 -4.97
C LEU A 30 3.68 0.85 -5.21
N ARG A 31 4.08 1.92 -4.52
CA ARG A 31 3.67 3.27 -4.93
C ARG A 31 4.80 4.26 -4.91
N LEU A 32 4.76 5.14 -5.90
CA LEU A 32 5.58 6.33 -6.01
C LEU A 32 5.01 7.47 -5.16
N ARG A 33 5.89 8.17 -4.47
CA ARG A 33 5.58 9.36 -3.67
C ARG A 33 6.63 10.44 -3.91
N HIS A 34 6.18 11.66 -4.15
CA HIS A 34 7.08 12.81 -4.18
C HIS A 34 7.60 13.13 -2.75
N MET A 35 8.92 13.30 -2.59
CA MET A 35 9.58 13.52 -1.28
C MET A 35 8.99 14.69 -0.50
N ASN A 36 8.72 15.81 -1.18
CA ASN A 36 8.29 17.06 -0.53
C ASN A 36 6.77 17.22 -0.42
N LYS A 37 5.98 16.16 -0.71
CA LYS A 37 4.52 16.23 -0.68
C LYS A 37 3.99 15.56 0.59
N SER A 38 3.21 16.31 1.38
CA SER A 38 2.45 15.75 2.49
C SER A 38 1.37 14.82 1.95
N ILE A 39 1.16 13.70 2.65
CA ILE A 39 0.05 12.80 2.37
C ILE A 39 -1.13 13.25 3.22
N ASN A 40 -2.29 13.41 2.61
CA ASN A 40 -3.53 13.63 3.36
C ASN A 40 -4.13 12.30 3.83
N ALA A 41 -4.91 12.33 4.91
CA ALA A 41 -5.50 11.14 5.50
C ALA A 41 -6.35 10.33 4.51
N LEU A 42 -7.07 10.98 3.59
CA LEU A 42 -7.91 10.31 2.60
C LEU A 42 -7.07 9.46 1.63
N THR A 43 -5.88 9.94 1.26
CA THR A 43 -4.94 9.19 0.41
C THR A 43 -4.41 7.96 1.15
N CYS A 44 -4.12 8.08 2.44
CA CYS A 44 -3.74 6.94 3.28
C CYS A 44 -4.86 5.90 3.36
N ILE A 45 -6.10 6.32 3.66
CA ILE A 45 -7.26 5.44 3.75
C ILE A 45 -7.51 4.72 2.42
N ASN A 46 -7.48 5.45 1.30
CA ASN A 46 -7.66 4.84 -0.01
C ASN A 46 -6.56 3.80 -0.30
N ARG A 47 -5.30 4.09 0.06
CA ARG A 47 -4.20 3.15 -0.15
C ARG A 47 -4.36 1.91 0.73
N TRP A 48 -4.59 2.11 2.02
CA TRP A 48 -4.83 1.05 2.99
C TRP A 48 -5.97 0.13 2.56
N LEU A 49 -7.12 0.70 2.18
CA LEU A 49 -8.29 -0.08 1.79
C LEU A 49 -8.02 -0.93 0.54
N ASN A 50 -7.29 -0.40 -0.43
CA ASN A 50 -6.92 -1.16 -1.63
C ASN A 50 -6.02 -2.35 -1.30
N ASP A 51 -5.00 -2.16 -0.46
CA ASP A 51 -4.09 -3.22 -0.04
C ASP A 51 -4.83 -4.26 0.84
N LEU A 52 -5.68 -3.81 1.76
CA LEU A 52 -6.52 -4.65 2.62
C LEU A 52 -7.49 -5.53 1.82
N MET A 53 -8.26 -4.93 0.89
CA MET A 53 -9.19 -5.70 0.05
C MET A 53 -8.46 -6.73 -0.81
N CYS A 54 -7.18 -6.48 -1.12
CA CYS A 54 -6.35 -7.39 -1.89
C CYS A 54 -5.61 -8.44 -1.04
N ASN A 55 -5.79 -8.44 0.29
CA ASN A 55 -5.02 -9.26 1.24
C ASN A 55 -3.50 -9.08 1.10
N VAL A 56 -3.06 -7.86 0.76
CA VAL A 56 -1.64 -7.50 0.69
C VAL A 56 -1.23 -6.94 2.04
N LEU A 57 -0.16 -7.47 2.62
CA LEU A 57 0.31 -7.08 3.96
C LEU A 57 1.48 -6.09 3.95
N GLU A 58 2.09 -5.89 2.78
CA GLU A 58 3.28 -5.08 2.64
C GLU A 58 3.16 -4.09 1.50
N LEU A 59 3.84 -2.96 1.68
CA LEU A 59 3.85 -1.86 0.74
C LEU A 59 5.25 -1.29 0.59
N ALA A 60 5.77 -1.31 -0.64
CA ALA A 60 6.97 -0.56 -1.01
C ALA A 60 6.59 0.89 -1.32
N MET A 61 6.98 1.81 -0.45
CA MET A 61 6.86 3.24 -0.66
C MET A 61 8.15 3.77 -1.30
N CYS A 62 8.09 4.15 -2.58
CA CYS A 62 9.22 4.68 -3.33
C CYS A 62 9.16 6.21 -3.39
N TYR A 63 10.12 6.87 -2.75
CA TYR A 63 10.23 8.31 -2.70
C TYR A 63 11.02 8.85 -3.89
N HIS A 64 10.46 9.82 -4.62
CA HIS A 64 11.09 10.38 -5.82
C HIS A 64 11.18 11.91 -5.80
N VAL A 65 12.15 12.41 -6.56
CA VAL A 65 12.31 13.81 -6.99
C VAL A 65 12.60 13.76 -8.49
N ASP A 66 11.92 14.60 -9.29
CA ASP A 66 12.12 14.66 -10.75
C ASP A 66 12.07 13.29 -11.45
N ALA A 67 11.09 12.46 -11.06
CA ALA A 67 10.87 11.09 -11.51
C ALA A 67 12.01 10.08 -11.20
N ILE A 68 13.04 10.48 -10.43
CA ILE A 68 14.12 9.60 -9.99
C ILE A 68 13.83 9.15 -8.55
N VAL A 69 13.76 7.83 -8.34
CA VAL A 69 13.61 7.23 -7.00
C VAL A 69 14.90 7.47 -6.20
N GLN A 70 14.74 8.03 -5.01
CA GLN A 70 15.84 8.39 -4.10
C GLN A 70 15.96 7.39 -2.95
N LEU A 71 14.82 6.89 -2.47
CA LEU A 71 14.71 5.99 -1.32
C LEU A 71 13.48 5.09 -1.53
N TYR A 72 13.52 3.89 -0.98
CA TYR A 72 12.32 3.11 -0.73
C TYR A 72 12.28 2.60 0.71
N GLU A 73 11.08 2.45 1.25
CA GLU A 73 10.83 1.79 2.53
C GLU A 73 9.71 0.77 2.38
N ILE A 74 9.78 -0.31 3.15
CA ILE A 74 8.70 -1.30 3.26
C ILE A 74 7.86 -0.91 4.47
N ILE A 75 6.56 -0.72 4.25
CA ILE A 75 5.58 -0.36 5.27
C ILE A 75 4.59 -1.52 5.35
N LYS A 76 4.22 -1.95 6.55
CA LYS A 76 3.11 -2.90 6.69
C LYS A 76 1.80 -2.21 6.33
N THR A 77 0.87 -2.96 5.74
CA THR A 77 -0.44 -2.41 5.38
C THR A 77 -1.13 -1.77 6.58
N GLU A 78 -1.06 -2.37 7.77
CA GLU A 78 -1.64 -1.83 9.01
C GLU A 78 -1.07 -0.46 9.42
N ASP A 79 0.18 -0.16 9.06
CA ASP A 79 0.87 1.07 9.44
C ASP A 79 0.63 2.23 8.46
N ILE A 80 -0.01 1.98 7.31
CA ILE A 80 -0.28 3.00 6.26
C ILE A 80 -1.10 4.17 6.80
N LEU A 81 -1.99 3.91 7.77
CA LEU A 81 -2.84 4.95 8.39
C LEU A 81 -2.06 5.84 9.35
N TYR A 82 -0.86 5.42 9.78
CA TYR A 82 -0.01 6.12 10.75
C TYR A 82 1.41 6.36 10.18
N PRO A 83 1.56 7.01 9.01
CA PRO A 83 2.85 7.08 8.30
C PRO A 83 3.94 7.88 9.03
N ASN A 84 3.62 8.53 10.15
CA ASN A 84 4.56 9.31 10.97
C ASN A 84 4.89 8.63 12.32
N ALA A 85 4.32 7.46 12.63
CA ALA A 85 4.51 6.79 13.93
C ALA A 85 5.78 5.92 14.00
N THR A 86 6.49 5.72 12.88
CA THR A 86 7.69 4.86 12.78
C THR A 86 9.01 5.63 12.74
N LYS A 87 9.01 6.91 13.15
CA LYS A 87 10.22 7.72 13.34
C LYS A 87 10.29 8.24 14.79
N GLU A 88 10.54 7.33 15.72
CA GLU A 88 11.16 7.63 17.02
C GLU A 88 12.50 6.91 17.12
#